data_AF-A0A3D4W757-F1
#
_entry.id   AF-A0A3D4W757-F1
#
_cell.length_a   1.000
_cell.length_b   1.000
_cell.length_c   1.000
_cell.angle_alpha   90.00
_cell.angle_beta   90.00
_cell.angle_gamma   90.00
#
_symmetry.space_group_name_H-M   'P 1'
#
loop_
_entity.id
_entity.type
_entity.pdbx_description
1 polymer ?
#
loop_
_entity_poly.entity_id
_entity_poly.type
_entity_poly.pdbx_seq_one_letter_code
_entity_poly.pdbx_strand_id
1 'polypeptide(L)'
;MYEIRERIRFSGNGDALNELVRFINSNTDTDHNWKKFRLEFEQVHAGFFDRLKQSYPDLTEHDTRLAACLRINLSSREIAGMMNVSLETAHKNRQRLRKKMNLPPSCDLTTELKKI
;
A
#
# COMPACT_ATOMS: atom_id res chain seq x y z
N MET A 1 -4.18 22.78 20.98
CA MET A 1 -4.13 21.71 22.00
C MET A 1 -4.60 20.32 21.50
N TYR A 2 -4.80 20.09 20.18
CA TYR A 2 -4.98 18.74 19.61
C TYR A 2 -3.80 18.26 18.75
N GLU A 3 -2.90 19.15 18.31
CA GLU A 3 -1.83 18.81 17.35
C GLU A 3 -0.53 18.25 17.94
N ILE A 4 -0.34 18.33 19.27
CA ILE A 4 0.91 17.90 19.92
C ILE A 4 0.79 16.47 20.48
N ARG A 5 -0.44 15.99 20.75
CA ARG A 5 -0.68 14.62 21.25
C ARG A 5 -0.58 13.54 20.17
N GLU A 6 -0.63 13.90 18.89
CA GLU A 6 -0.33 12.96 17.79
C GLU A 6 1.18 12.81 17.49
N ARG A 7 2.03 13.76 17.90
CA ARG A 7 3.49 13.66 17.69
C ARG A 7 4.21 12.70 18.62
N ILE A 8 3.61 12.34 19.77
CA ILE A 8 4.25 11.49 20.79
C ILE A 8 3.81 10.02 20.69
N ARG A 9 2.74 9.70 19.93
CA ARG A 9 2.31 8.29 19.73
C ARG A 9 3.02 7.58 18.57
N PHE A 10 3.84 8.29 17.79
CA PHE A 10 4.56 7.77 16.62
C PHE A 10 6.05 7.49 16.86
N SER A 11 6.53 7.51 18.10
CA SER A 11 7.94 7.26 18.45
C SER A 11 8.34 5.77 18.39
N GLY A 12 7.81 4.98 17.45
CA GLY A 12 8.17 3.55 17.38
C GLY A 12 8.01 2.82 16.05
N ASN A 13 7.09 3.21 15.15
CA ASN A 13 6.77 2.38 13.97
C ASN A 13 6.91 3.08 12.60
N GLY A 14 6.93 4.41 12.53
CA GLY A 14 7.14 5.12 11.26
C GLY A 14 8.54 4.87 10.69
N ASP A 15 9.53 4.78 11.58
CA ASP A 15 10.90 4.46 11.21
C ASP A 15 11.03 3.01 10.74
N ALA A 16 10.32 2.06 11.35
CA ALA A 16 10.31 0.67 10.92
C ALA A 16 9.71 0.51 9.51
N LEU A 17 8.63 1.22 9.19
CA LEU A 17 8.05 1.21 7.85
C LEU A 17 8.99 1.86 6.82
N ASN A 18 9.62 2.98 7.17
CA ASN A 18 10.58 3.66 6.30
C ASN A 18 11.87 2.84 6.09
N GLU A 19 12.36 2.20 7.14
CA GLU A 19 13.51 1.29 7.11
C GLU A 19 13.19 0.04 6.30
N LEU A 20 11.98 -0.48 6.43
CA LEU A 20 11.48 -1.57 5.60
C LEU A 20 11.41 -1.15 4.13
N VAL A 21 10.85 0.02 3.82
CA VAL A 21 10.82 0.56 2.43
C VAL A 21 12.24 0.67 1.86
N ARG A 22 13.21 1.14 2.66
CA ARG A 22 14.63 1.17 2.26
C ARG A 22 15.22 -0.22 2.04
N PHE A 23 14.93 -1.17 2.93
CA PHE A 23 15.37 -2.57 2.81
C PHE A 23 14.80 -3.23 1.55
N ILE A 24 13.52 -3.01 1.27
CA ILE A 24 12.84 -3.51 0.08
C ILE A 24 13.50 -2.99 -1.20
N ASN A 25 13.88 -1.71 -1.23
CA ASN A 25 14.59 -1.11 -2.37
C ASN A 25 16.00 -1.66 -2.57
N SER A 26 16.58 -2.35 -1.57
CA SER A 26 17.95 -2.89 -1.62
C SER A 26 18.03 -4.40 -1.88
N ASN A 27 16.91 -5.13 -1.75
CA ASN A 27 16.88 -6.59 -1.83
C ASN A 27 16.18 -7.08 -3.10
N THR A 28 16.79 -8.01 -3.83
CA THR A 28 16.27 -8.55 -5.10
C THR A 28 15.19 -9.62 -4.92
N ASP A 29 14.92 -10.07 -3.69
CA ASP A 29 13.85 -11.04 -3.40
C ASP A 29 12.53 -10.33 -3.06
N THR A 30 11.74 -10.05 -4.10
CA THR A 30 10.46 -9.34 -4.00
C THR A 30 9.41 -10.06 -3.16
N ASP A 31 9.42 -11.40 -3.13
CA ASP A 31 8.40 -12.14 -2.39
C ASP A 31 8.71 -12.20 -0.89
N HIS A 32 10.00 -12.31 -0.52
CA HIS A 32 10.40 -12.17 0.88
C HIS A 32 10.10 -10.76 1.40
N ASN A 33 10.46 -9.74 0.62
CA ASN A 33 10.19 -8.33 0.90
C ASN A 33 8.69 -8.05 1.06
N TRP A 34 7.85 -8.59 0.17
CA TRP A 34 6.40 -8.47 0.27
C TRP A 34 5.83 -9.15 1.53
N LYS A 35 6.32 -10.34 1.90
CA LYS A 35 5.87 -11.03 3.12
C LYS A 35 6.16 -10.21 4.38
N LYS A 36 7.36 -9.64 4.48
CA LYS A 36 7.75 -8.78 5.60
C LYS A 36 6.91 -7.51 5.63
N PHE A 37 6.72 -6.86 4.48
CA PHE A 37 5.83 -5.71 4.35
C PHE A 37 4.42 -6.02 4.81
N ARG A 38 3.85 -7.14 4.35
CA ARG A 38 2.50 -7.55 4.69
C ARG A 38 2.34 -7.76 6.20
N LEU A 39 3.32 -8.38 6.85
CA LEU A 39 3.29 -8.61 8.30
C LEU A 39 3.29 -7.28 9.07
N GLU A 40 4.17 -6.34 8.71
CA GLU A 40 4.23 -5.01 9.33
C GLU A 40 2.98 -4.18 9.04
N PHE A 41 2.48 -4.25 7.80
CA PHE A 41 1.27 -3.56 7.39
C PHE A 41 0.04 -4.08 8.15
N GLU A 42 -0.10 -5.40 8.31
CA GLU A 42 -1.24 -5.98 9.03
C GLU A 42 -1.23 -5.63 10.53
N GLN A 43 -0.04 -5.50 11.12
CA GLN A 43 0.09 -5.03 12.51
C GLN A 43 -0.44 -3.60 12.69
N VAL A 44 -0.28 -2.74 11.69
CA VAL A 44 -0.74 -1.33 11.73
C VAL A 44 -2.18 -1.17 11.21
N HIS A 45 -2.57 -1.98 10.21
CA HIS A 45 -3.81 -1.88 9.46
C HIS A 45 -4.59 -3.21 9.48
N ALA A 46 -4.85 -3.73 10.69
CA ALA A 46 -5.51 -5.01 10.88
C ALA A 46 -6.86 -5.11 10.13
N GLY A 47 -7.06 -6.24 9.44
CA GLY A 47 -8.25 -6.56 8.67
C GLY A 47 -8.40 -5.77 7.37
N PHE A 48 -7.40 -5.00 6.94
CA PHE A 48 -7.47 -4.27 5.67
C PHE A 48 -7.60 -5.23 4.49
N PHE A 49 -6.80 -6.31 4.44
CA PHE A 49 -6.87 -7.26 3.32
C PHE A 49 -8.22 -7.99 3.28
N ASP A 50 -8.79 -8.31 4.45
CA ASP A 50 -10.09 -8.96 4.54
C ASP A 50 -11.21 -8.02 4.07
N ARG A 51 -11.21 -6.77 4.56
CA ARG A 51 -12.18 -5.74 4.13
C ARG A 51 -12.04 -5.43 2.64
N LEU A 52 -10.81 -5.31 2.14
CA LEU A 52 -10.54 -5.09 0.72
C LEU A 52 -11.09 -6.23 -0.13
N LYS A 53 -10.87 -7.49 0.27
CA LYS A 53 -11.35 -8.67 -0.44
C LYS A 53 -12.87 -8.82 -0.34
N GLN A 54 -13.47 -8.41 0.78
CA GLN A 54 -14.92 -8.39 0.96
C GLN A 54 -15.60 -7.32 0.09
N SER A 55 -15.02 -6.12 0.00
CA SER A 55 -15.54 -5.05 -0.85
C SER A 55 -15.26 -5.27 -2.34
N TYR A 56 -14.13 -5.89 -2.67
CA TYR A 56 -13.68 -6.07 -4.05
C TYR A 56 -13.12 -7.49 -4.27
N PRO A 57 -13.99 -8.50 -4.39
CA PRO A 57 -13.58 -9.91 -4.51
C PRO A 57 -12.82 -10.23 -5.81
N ASP A 58 -12.98 -9.40 -6.85
CA ASP A 58 -12.33 -9.56 -8.16
C ASP A 58 -10.88 -9.04 -8.22
N LEU A 59 -10.37 -8.52 -7.09
CA LEU A 59 -8.98 -8.09 -7.00
C LEU A 59 -8.07 -9.32 -6.96
N THR A 60 -7.08 -9.31 -7.84
CA THR A 60 -6.03 -10.32 -7.80
C THR A 60 -5.09 -10.05 -6.63
N GLU A 61 -4.24 -11.02 -6.31
CA GLU A 61 -3.18 -10.79 -5.32
C GLU A 61 -2.32 -9.58 -5.70
N HIS A 62 -1.94 -9.46 -6.97
CA HIS A 62 -1.18 -8.31 -7.47
C HIS A 62 -1.92 -6.98 -7.22
N ASP A 63 -3.23 -6.93 -7.46
CA ASP A 63 -4.04 -5.74 -7.23
C ASP A 63 -4.14 -5.41 -5.73
N THR A 64 -4.20 -6.44 -4.89
CA THR A 64 -4.19 -6.35 -3.43
C THR A 64 -2.86 -5.80 -2.91
N ARG A 65 -1.72 -6.26 -3.46
CA ARG A 65 -0.40 -5.73 -3.13
C ARG A 65 -0.34 -4.23 -3.41
N LEU A 66 -0.76 -3.84 -4.63
CA LEU A 66 -0.79 -2.44 -5.05
C LEU A 66 -1.69 -1.57 -4.14
N ALA A 67 -2.87 -2.08 -3.77
CA ALA A 67 -3.79 -1.38 -2.89
C ALA A 67 -3.17 -1.09 -1.52
N ALA A 68 -2.46 -2.06 -0.92
CA ALA A 68 -1.76 -1.86 0.34
C ALA A 68 -0.63 -0.81 0.22
N CYS A 69 0.13 -0.83 -0.87
CA CYS A 69 1.17 0.18 -1.12
C CYS A 69 0.57 1.59 -1.24
N LEU A 70 -0.55 1.72 -1.95
CA LEU A 70 -1.25 3.00 -2.09
C LEU A 70 -1.84 3.46 -0.74
N ARG A 71 -2.31 2.53 0.11
CA ARG A 71 -2.89 2.83 1.42
C ARG A 71 -1.94 3.58 2.35
N ILE A 72 -0.64 3.28 2.29
CA ILE A 72 0.42 3.96 3.04
C ILE A 72 1.05 5.13 2.26
N ASN A 73 0.46 5.55 1.15
CA ASN A 73 0.91 6.63 0.26
C ASN A 73 2.30 6.40 -0.37
N LEU A 74 2.67 5.15 -0.70
CA LEU A 74 3.87 4.93 -1.52
C LEU A 74 3.70 5.60 -2.90
N SER A 75 4.77 6.20 -3.39
CA SER A 75 4.83 6.78 -4.72
C SER A 75 4.86 5.68 -5.80
N SER A 76 4.48 6.01 -7.04
CA SER A 76 4.56 5.06 -8.16
C SER A 76 5.97 4.49 -8.36
N ARG A 77 7.01 5.24 -7.99
CA ARG A 77 8.41 4.81 -8.10
C ARG A 77 8.76 3.76 -7.03
N GLU A 78 8.32 3.96 -5.79
CA GLU A 78 8.51 2.99 -4.71
C GLU A 78 7.69 1.72 -4.95
N ILE A 79 6.46 1.87 -5.46
CA ILE A 79 5.61 0.75 -5.89
C ILE A 79 6.30 -0.05 -6.99
N ALA A 80 6.88 0.62 -7.98
CA ALA A 80 7.60 -0.03 -9.07
C ALA A 80 8.79 -0.87 -8.54
N GLY A 81 9.57 -0.32 -7.60
CA GLY A 81 10.66 -1.05 -6.93
C GLY A 81 10.17 -2.24 -6.12
N MET A 82 9.15 -2.06 -5.28
CA MET A 82 8.60 -3.14 -4.44
C MET A 82 8.00 -4.28 -5.27
N MET A 83 7.36 -3.96 -6.39
CA MET A 83 6.70 -4.95 -7.24
C MET A 83 7.62 -5.48 -8.35
N ASN A 84 8.87 -5.01 -8.43
CA ASN A 84 9.83 -5.29 -9.52
C ASN A 84 9.20 -5.15 -10.92
N VAL A 85 8.51 -4.03 -11.12
CA VAL A 85 7.91 -3.65 -12.40
C VAL A 85 8.45 -2.29 -12.83
N SER A 86 8.30 -1.94 -14.11
CA SER A 86 8.61 -0.59 -14.56
C SER A 86 7.63 0.44 -13.98
N LEU A 87 8.08 1.70 -13.89
CA LEU A 87 7.22 2.82 -13.47
C LEU A 87 5.95 2.92 -14.33
N GLU A 88 6.07 2.74 -15.65
CA GLU A 88 4.93 2.74 -16.57
C GLU A 88 3.93 1.62 -16.24
N THR A 89 4.44 0.42 -15.94
CA THR A 89 3.60 -0.71 -15.52
C THR A 89 2.90 -0.41 -14.18
N ALA A 90 3.57 0.24 -13.22
CA ALA A 90 2.92 0.68 -11.98
C ALA A 90 1.77 1.68 -12.26
N HIS A 91 1.96 2.63 -13.18
CA HIS A 91 0.89 3.54 -13.60
C HIS A 91 -0.29 2.79 -14.25
N LYS A 92 -0.02 1.86 -15.18
CA LYS A 92 -1.05 1.02 -15.82
C LYS A 92 -1.81 0.19 -14.79
N ASN A 93 -1.11 -0.40 -13.83
CA ASN A 93 -1.72 -1.18 -12.75
C ASN A 93 -2.62 -0.31 -11.85
N ARG A 94 -2.21 0.93 -11.54
CA ARG A 94 -3.04 1.88 -10.80
C ARG A 94 -4.33 2.22 -11.54
N GLN A 95 -4.25 2.43 -12.85
CA GLN A 95 -5.43 2.67 -13.70
C GLN A 95 -6.34 1.44 -13.76
N ARG A 96 -5.77 0.24 -13.86
CA ARG A 96 -6.53 -1.02 -13.84
C ARG A 96 -7.24 -1.23 -12.50
N LEU A 97 -6.55 -1.00 -11.38
CA LEU A 97 -7.12 -1.10 -10.04
C LEU A 97 -8.31 -0.15 -9.87
N ARG A 98 -8.17 1.10 -10.33
CA ARG A 98 -9.29 2.06 -10.34
C ARG A 98 -10.52 1.54 -11.08
N LYS A 99 -10.32 0.95 -12.27
CA LYS A 99 -11.43 0.36 -13.05
C LYS A 99 -12.07 -0.82 -12.33
N LYS A 100 -11.26 -1.69 -11.71
CA LYS A 100 -11.75 -2.84 -10.93
C LYS A 100 -12.55 -2.42 -9.69
N MET A 101 -12.15 -1.33 -9.05
CA MET A 101 -12.89 -0.74 -7.93
C MET A 101 -14.09 0.11 -8.38
N ASN A 102 -14.34 0.19 -9.70
CA ASN A 102 -15.43 0.94 -10.32
C ASN A 102 -15.54 2.40 -9.84
N LEU A 103 -14.39 3.07 -9.66
CA LEU A 103 -14.36 4.42 -9.10
C LEU A 103 -14.67 5.50 -10.15
N PRO A 104 -15.61 6.44 -9.88
CA PRO A 104 -15.93 7.54 -10.78
C PRO A 104 -14.72 8.48 -10.93
N PRO A 105 -14.55 9.21 -12.05
CA PRO A 105 -13.40 10.08 -12.31
C PRO A 105 -13.16 11.14 -11.22
N SER A 106 -14.20 11.55 -10.50
CA SER A 106 -14.14 12.50 -9.38
C SER A 106 -13.55 11.93 -8.08
N CYS A 107 -13.53 10.60 -7.92
CA CYS A 107 -12.98 9.96 -6.72
C CYS A 107 -11.47 9.72 -6.85
N ASP A 108 -10.72 9.99 -5.78
CA ASP A 108 -9.32 9.61 -5.70
C ASP A 108 -9.17 8.18 -5.16
N LEU A 109 -8.40 7.35 -5.87
CA LEU A 109 -8.18 5.94 -5.53
C LEU A 109 -7.57 5.77 -4.14
N THR A 110 -6.61 6.63 -3.78
CA THR A 110 -5.92 6.57 -2.49
C THR A 110 -6.89 6.89 -1.35
N THR A 111 -7.78 7.85 -1.58
CA THR A 111 -8.81 8.27 -0.62
C THR A 111 -9.83 7.17 -0.38
N GLU A 112 -10.29 6.47 -1.43
CA GLU A 112 -11.19 5.32 -1.25
C GLU A 112 -10.53 4.16 -0.51
N LEU A 113 -9.26 3.85 -0.81
CA LEU A 113 -8.51 2.83 -0.09
C LEU A 113 -8.32 3.18 1.40
N LYS A 114 -8.25 4.47 1.75
CA LYS A 114 -8.15 4.92 3.14
C LYS A 114 -9.42 4.70 3.97
N LYS A 115 -10.57 4.54 3.32
CA LYS A 115 -11.85 4.25 3.99
C LYS A 115 -12.00 2.76 4.36
N ILE A 116 -11.19 1.92 3.73
CA ILE A 116 -11.01 0.50 4.07
C ILE A 116 -10.04 0.42 5.26
#